data_AF-A0A5K1K798-F1
#
_entry.id   AF-A0A5K1K798-F1
#
_cell.length_a   1.000
_cell.length_b   1.000
_cell.length_c   1.000
_cell.angle_alpha   90.00
_cell.angle_beta   90.00
_cell.angle_gamma   90.00
#
_symmetry.space_group_name_H-M   'P 1'
#
loop_
_entity.id
_entity.type
_entity.pdbx_description
1 polymer ?
#
loop_
_entity_poly.entity_id
_entity_poly.type
_entity_poly.pdbx_seq_one_letter_code
_entity_poly.pdbx_strand_id
1 'polypeptide(L)'
;GANADVWSLGLVFLEIFGRFSGAYFNVWTVEDVRLEHAKLGRKGIDLKKVPRFETPRSLEILLDSMLQYYEELRPTVEELAEWSARAMTWELSPDATHDWVPVSESRWDVGESDLADFLGDSASAVLSGEENPADFEYRAPGAFA
;
A
#
# COMPACT_ATOMS: atom_id res chain seq x y z
N GLY A 1 1.66 8.65 12.19
CA GLY A 1 1.09 8.23 10.90
C GLY A 1 2.22 7.97 9.93
N ALA A 2 2.76 9.04 9.36
CA ALA A 2 3.70 9.01 8.23
C ALA A 2 4.78 7.91 8.22
N ASN A 3 5.51 7.67 9.33
CA ASN A 3 6.59 6.66 9.31
C ASN A 3 6.09 5.22 9.13
N ALA A 4 4.94 4.88 9.72
CA ALA A 4 4.32 3.56 9.53
C ALA A 4 3.80 3.41 8.09
N ASP A 5 3.33 4.51 7.50
CA ASP A 5 2.90 4.55 6.10
C ASP A 5 4.08 4.35 5.15
N VAL A 6 5.24 4.96 5.44
CA VAL A 6 6.50 4.76 4.68
C VAL A 6 6.92 3.30 4.67
N TRP A 7 6.89 2.63 5.84
CA TRP A 7 7.21 1.20 5.91
C TRP A 7 6.21 0.34 5.13
N SER A 8 4.91 0.62 5.30
CA SER A 8 3.85 -0.13 4.61
C SER A 8 3.95 0.05 3.10
N LEU A 9 4.26 1.25 2.62
CA LEU A 9 4.54 1.53 1.21
C LEU A 9 5.76 0.73 0.70
N GLY A 10 6.80 0.59 1.53
CA GLY A 10 7.96 -0.23 1.22
C GLY A 10 7.59 -1.70 1.01
N LEU A 11 6.68 -2.24 1.84
CA LEU A 11 6.14 -3.59 1.67
C LEU A 11 5.32 -3.73 0.39
N VAL A 12 4.51 -2.73 0.04
CA VAL A 12 3.74 -2.71 -1.21
C VAL A 12 4.66 -2.72 -2.42
N PHE A 13 5.70 -1.89 -2.45
CA PHE A 13 6.70 -1.93 -3.52
C PHE A 13 7.42 -3.29 -3.57
N LEU A 14 7.72 -3.86 -2.41
CA LEU A 14 8.31 -5.18 -2.34
C LEU A 14 7.39 -6.26 -2.94
N GLU A 15 6.07 -6.16 -2.77
CA GLU A 15 5.08 -7.06 -3.39
C GLU A 15 4.95 -6.84 -4.90
N ILE A 16 4.90 -5.58 -5.37
CA ILE A 16 4.83 -5.25 -6.80
C ILE A 16 6.06 -5.76 -7.57
N PHE A 17 7.26 -5.55 -7.01
CA PHE A 17 8.53 -5.92 -7.65
C PHE A 17 9.05 -7.30 -7.20
N GLY A 18 8.41 -7.88 -6.20
CA GLY A 18 8.68 -9.21 -5.69
C GLY A 18 8.03 -10.28 -6.54
N ARG A 19 8.68 -11.43 -6.64
CA ARG A 19 8.07 -12.67 -7.14
C ARG A 19 7.43 -13.44 -5.99
N PHE A 20 6.67 -12.75 -5.13
CA PHE A 20 5.91 -13.37 -4.06
C PHE A 20 4.57 -12.67 -3.93
N SER A 21 3.54 -13.45 -3.61
CA SER A 21 2.21 -12.98 -3.25
C SER A 21 1.91 -13.47 -1.84
N GLY A 22 1.51 -12.58 -0.94
CA GLY A 22 1.14 -12.92 0.44
C GLY A 22 2.15 -12.49 1.50
N ALA A 23 2.02 -13.04 2.70
CA ALA A 23 2.71 -12.55 3.89
C ALA A 23 4.24 -12.62 3.76
N TYR A 24 4.92 -11.50 4.03
CA TYR A 24 6.38 -11.43 4.07
C TYR A 24 6.98 -12.39 5.11
N PHE A 25 6.40 -12.42 6.32
CA PHE A 25 6.74 -13.43 7.32
C PHE A 25 5.90 -14.67 7.07
N ASN A 26 6.57 -15.82 6.94
CA ASN A 26 5.91 -17.12 6.77
C ASN A 26 5.38 -17.66 8.11
N VAL A 27 4.42 -16.93 8.69
CA VAL A 27 3.79 -17.21 9.99
C VAL A 27 2.28 -17.01 9.90
N TRP A 28 1.54 -17.63 10.81
CA TRP A 28 0.08 -17.79 10.68
C TRP A 28 -0.73 -16.97 11.69
N THR A 29 -0.07 -16.34 12.66
CA THR A 29 -0.73 -15.55 13.71
C THR A 29 -0.19 -14.13 13.75
N VAL A 30 -1.03 -13.19 14.21
CA VAL A 30 -0.64 -11.78 14.37
C VAL A 30 0.48 -11.63 15.41
N GLU A 31 0.43 -12.43 16.48
CA GLU A 31 1.45 -12.49 17.52
C GLU A 31 2.80 -12.92 16.94
N ASP A 32 2.82 -13.94 16.09
CA ASP A 32 4.06 -14.39 15.43
C ASP A 32 4.59 -13.35 14.45
N VAL A 33 3.72 -12.66 13.72
CA VAL A 33 4.13 -11.52 12.86
C VAL A 33 4.81 -10.44 13.71
N ARG A 34 4.25 -10.09 14.87
CA ARG A 34 4.86 -9.10 15.77
C ARG A 34 6.22 -9.56 16.28
N LEU A 35 6.36 -10.84 16.64
CA LEU A 35 7.62 -11.41 17.09
C LEU A 35 8.67 -11.41 15.99
N GLU A 36 8.32 -11.83 14.78
CA GLU A 36 9.24 -11.79 13.63
C GLU A 36 9.63 -10.36 13.25
N HIS A 37 8.68 -9.44 13.28
CA HIS A 37 8.95 -8.02 13.07
C HIS A 37 9.93 -7.45 14.11
N ALA A 38 9.75 -7.79 15.39
CA ALA A 38 10.65 -7.37 16.47
C ALA A 38 12.07 -7.97 16.32
N LYS A 39 12.20 -9.15 15.71
CA LYS A 39 13.50 -9.81 15.45
C LYS A 39 14.33 -9.12 14.37
N LEU A 40 13.73 -8.27 13.53
CA LEU A 40 14.46 -7.53 12.49
C LEU A 40 15.55 -6.62 13.08
N GLY A 41 15.34 -6.11 14.29
CA GLY A 41 16.28 -5.26 15.00
C GLY A 41 16.75 -4.07 14.16
N ARG A 42 18.00 -3.64 14.31
CA ARG A 42 18.53 -2.46 13.58
C ARG A 42 18.74 -2.64 12.08
N LYS A 43 18.58 -3.86 11.54
CA LYS A 43 18.94 -4.16 10.15
C LYS A 43 17.77 -4.11 9.18
N GLY A 44 16.52 -4.04 9.68
CA GLY A 44 15.35 -4.04 8.81
C GLY A 44 15.12 -5.38 8.10
N ILE A 45 14.35 -5.34 7.01
CA ILE A 45 14.06 -6.51 6.16
C ILE A 45 15.30 -6.89 5.32
N ASP A 46 15.61 -8.19 5.27
CA ASP A 46 16.68 -8.70 4.41
C ASP A 46 16.16 -8.89 2.97
N LEU A 47 16.29 -7.84 2.17
CA LEU A 47 15.85 -7.79 0.77
C LEU A 47 16.45 -8.91 -0.12
N LYS A 48 17.58 -9.51 0.28
CA LYS A 48 18.21 -10.61 -0.48
C LYS A 48 17.46 -11.92 -0.37
N LYS A 49 16.63 -12.08 0.68
CA LYS A 49 15.81 -13.28 0.89
C LYS A 49 14.52 -13.27 0.09
N VAL A 50 14.19 -12.14 -0.53
CA VAL A 50 12.98 -11.97 -1.32
C VAL A 50 13.33 -12.23 -2.78
N PRO A 51 12.75 -13.25 -3.44
CA PRO A 51 12.84 -13.39 -4.88
C PRO A 51 12.21 -12.15 -5.54
N ARG A 52 12.96 -11.42 -6.35
CA ARG A 52 12.51 -10.16 -6.98
C ARG A 52 12.79 -10.17 -8.49
N PHE A 53 12.05 -9.36 -9.23
CA PHE A 53 12.44 -8.99 -10.59
C PHE A 53 13.73 -8.16 -10.56
N GLU A 54 14.43 -8.04 -11.69
CA GLU A 54 15.58 -7.11 -11.76
C GLU A 54 15.08 -5.69 -11.54
N THR A 55 15.39 -5.12 -10.38
CA THR A 55 15.04 -3.74 -10.02
C THR A 55 16.23 -2.81 -10.23
N PRO A 56 16.01 -1.54 -10.64
CA PRO A 56 17.05 -0.53 -10.64
C PRO A 56 17.70 -0.40 -9.25
N ARG A 57 19.02 -0.21 -9.21
CA ARG A 57 19.77 -0.04 -7.94
C ARG A 57 19.22 1.08 -7.05
N SER A 58 18.69 2.15 -7.66
CA SER A 58 18.05 3.25 -6.92
C SER A 58 16.81 2.79 -6.15
N LEU A 59 15.99 1.91 -6.74
CA LEU A 59 14.83 1.33 -6.08
C LEU A 59 15.25 0.39 -4.95
N GLU A 60 16.35 -0.36 -5.09
CA GLU A 60 16.88 -1.19 -4.00
C GLU A 60 17.31 -0.35 -2.79
N ILE A 61 18.01 0.76 -3.02
CA ILE A 61 18.43 1.69 -1.96
C ILE A 61 17.22 2.31 -1.28
N LEU A 62 16.21 2.68 -2.07
CA LEU A 62 14.95 3.22 -1.56
C LEU A 62 14.25 2.21 -0.65
N LEU A 63 14.06 0.98 -1.11
CA LEU A 63 13.44 -0.10 -0.35
C LEU A 63 14.20 -0.40 0.95
N ASP A 64 15.54 -0.45 0.89
CA ASP A 64 16.38 -0.70 2.06
C ASP A 64 16.19 0.41 3.12
N SER A 65 16.03 1.66 2.67
CA SER A 65 15.83 2.82 3.54
C SER A 65 14.41 2.88 4.13
N MET A 66 13.39 2.52 3.36
CA MET A 66 11.98 2.49 3.82
C MET A 66 11.72 1.34 4.80
N LEU A 67 12.38 0.20 4.60
CA LEU A 67 12.18 -1.03 5.38
C LEU A 67 13.17 -1.13 6.56
N GLN A 68 13.45 0.00 7.20
CA GLN A 68 14.16 0.08 8.49
C GLN A 68 13.18 -0.05 9.66
N TYR A 69 13.51 -0.93 10.63
CA TYR A 69 12.64 -1.20 11.79
C TYR A 69 12.47 0.04 12.68
N TYR A 70 13.57 0.79 12.87
CA TYR A 70 13.58 1.99 13.68
C TYR A 70 13.06 3.17 12.87
N GLU A 71 12.09 3.89 13.43
CA GLU A 71 11.38 4.92 12.70
C GLU A 71 12.28 6.09 12.31
N GLU A 72 13.24 6.42 13.17
CA GLU A 72 14.20 7.50 12.97
C GLU A 72 15.23 7.24 11.87
N LEU A 73 15.31 6.00 11.37
CA LEU A 73 16.18 5.63 10.26
C LEU A 73 15.44 5.60 8.92
N ARG A 74 14.11 5.74 8.93
CA ARG A 74 13.31 5.79 7.71
C ARG A 74 13.30 7.21 7.15
N PRO A 75 13.26 7.36 5.81
CA PRO A 75 13.11 8.67 5.20
C PRO A 75 11.74 9.27 5.53
N THR A 76 11.66 10.59 5.57
CA THR A 76 10.38 11.29 5.64
C THR A 76 9.64 11.24 4.31
N VAL A 77 8.35 11.59 4.32
CA VAL A 77 7.55 11.67 3.09
C VAL A 77 8.11 12.73 2.13
N GLU A 78 8.62 13.84 2.66
CA GLU A 78 9.24 14.91 1.88
C GLU A 78 10.54 14.42 1.22
N GLU A 79 11.38 13.68 1.95
CA GLU A 79 12.61 13.09 1.39
C GLU A 79 12.28 12.07 0.30
N LEU A 80 11.26 11.23 0.49
CA LEU A 80 10.79 10.29 -0.54
C LEU A 80 10.27 11.01 -1.79
N ALA A 81 9.53 12.11 -1.62
CA ALA A 81 9.05 12.93 -2.73
C ALA A 81 10.24 13.49 -3.52
N GLU A 82 11.26 14.03 -2.86
CA GLU A 82 12.46 14.54 -3.53
C GLU A 82 13.23 13.44 -4.28
N TRP A 83 13.34 12.25 -3.69
CA TRP A 83 14.05 11.11 -4.30
C TRP A 83 13.32 10.56 -5.53
N SER A 84 11.98 10.62 -5.53
CA SER A 84 11.12 10.14 -6.63
C SER A 84 10.80 11.22 -7.69
N ALA A 85 10.91 12.51 -7.35
CA ALA A 85 10.57 13.64 -8.22
C ALA A 85 11.43 13.73 -9.51
N ARG A 86 12.61 13.10 -9.55
CA ARG A 86 13.52 13.21 -10.71
C ARG A 86 13.00 12.55 -12.00
N ALA A 87 11.90 11.79 -11.96
CA ALA A 87 11.32 11.15 -13.14
C ALA A 87 9.85 11.52 -13.43
N MET A 88 9.21 12.37 -12.62
CA MET A 88 7.76 12.60 -12.77
C MET A 88 7.44 13.70 -13.79
N THR A 89 7.21 13.29 -15.03
CA THR A 89 6.59 14.12 -16.09
C THR A 89 5.13 14.50 -15.81
N TRP A 90 4.55 14.02 -14.71
CA TRP A 90 3.14 14.12 -14.34
C TRP A 90 2.74 15.52 -13.86
N GLU A 91 3.63 16.23 -13.18
CA GLU A 91 3.39 17.63 -12.80
C GLU A 91 3.35 18.56 -14.03
N LEU A 92 3.97 18.12 -15.13
CA LEU A 92 4.09 18.87 -16.39
C LEU A 92 3.02 18.49 -17.41
N SER A 93 2.25 17.41 -17.16
CA SER A 93 1.23 16.93 -18.08
C SER A 93 0.00 16.45 -17.30
N PRO A 94 -1.11 17.21 -17.28
CA PRO A 94 -2.37 16.74 -16.71
C PRO A 94 -2.91 15.48 -17.43
N ASP A 95 -2.39 15.19 -18.63
CA ASP A 95 -2.67 13.99 -19.42
C ASP A 95 -1.58 12.91 -19.26
N ALA A 96 -0.70 13.01 -18.25
CA ALA A 96 0.22 11.92 -17.93
C ALA A 96 -0.62 10.68 -17.61
N THR A 97 -0.71 9.82 -18.61
CA THR A 97 -1.52 8.62 -18.58
C THR A 97 -0.78 7.60 -17.72
N HIS A 98 -1.54 6.87 -16.90
CA HIS A 98 -1.03 5.71 -16.23
C HIS A 98 -0.33 4.79 -17.23
N ASP A 99 0.90 4.36 -16.91
CA ASP A 99 1.69 3.45 -17.76
C ASP A 99 0.92 2.16 -18.10
N TRP A 100 -0.10 1.86 -17.30
CA TRP A 100 -1.07 0.81 -17.53
C TRP A 100 -2.50 1.37 -17.44
N VAL A 101 -3.34 1.04 -18.43
CA VAL A 101 -4.76 1.37 -18.44
C VAL A 101 -5.55 0.06 -18.34
N PRO A 102 -6.46 -0.09 -17.36
CA PRO A 102 -7.29 -1.28 -17.26
C PRO A 102 -8.14 -1.44 -18.52
N VAL A 103 -8.13 -2.63 -19.10
CA VAL A 103 -9.09 -2.98 -20.15
C VAL A 103 -10.43 -3.21 -19.48
N SER A 104 -11.44 -2.45 -19.88
CA SER A 104 -12.79 -2.54 -19.34
C SER A 104 -13.79 -2.66 -20.48
N GLU A 105 -14.63 -3.69 -20.43
CA GLU A 105 -15.66 -3.96 -21.44
C GLU A 105 -16.88 -3.05 -21.27
N SER A 106 -17.11 -2.53 -20.07
CA SER A 106 -18.22 -1.62 -19.77
C SER A 106 -17.99 -0.81 -18.50
N ARG A 107 -18.76 0.26 -18.30
CA ARG A 107 -18.76 1.05 -17.05
C ARG A 107 -19.13 0.25 -15.77
N TRP A 108 -19.65 -0.96 -15.92
CA TRP A 108 -20.03 -1.87 -14.84
C TRP A 108 -19.14 -3.11 -14.80
N ASP A 109 -18.05 -3.11 -15.56
CA ASP A 109 -17.12 -4.22 -15.61
C ASP A 109 -16.34 -4.30 -14.29
N VAL A 110 -16.51 -5.42 -13.61
CA VAL A 110 -15.85 -5.76 -12.36
C VAL A 110 -14.65 -6.70 -12.58
N GLY A 111 -14.32 -7.00 -13.84
CA GLY A 111 -13.31 -7.96 -14.25
C GLY A 111 -13.66 -9.40 -13.83
N GLU A 112 -12.64 -10.26 -13.79
CA GLU A 112 -12.73 -11.61 -13.17
C GLU A 112 -12.64 -11.57 -11.64
N SER A 113 -12.66 -10.38 -11.03
CA SER A 113 -12.66 -10.22 -9.59
C SER A 113 -13.99 -10.74 -9.04
N ASP A 114 -13.94 -11.77 -8.19
CA ASP A 114 -15.08 -12.17 -7.37
C ASP A 114 -15.34 -11.07 -6.31
N LEU A 115 -15.88 -9.94 -6.77
CA LEU A 115 -16.37 -8.86 -5.92
C LEU A 115 -17.43 -9.41 -4.93
N ALA A 116 -18.08 -10.52 -5.29
CA ALA A 116 -18.95 -11.31 -4.43
C ALA A 116 -18.21 -11.94 -3.23
N ASP A 117 -16.97 -12.42 -3.39
CA ASP A 117 -16.16 -12.94 -2.28
C ASP A 117 -15.66 -11.80 -1.37
N PHE A 118 -15.42 -10.61 -1.93
CA PHE A 118 -15.00 -9.43 -1.15
C PHE A 118 -16.16 -8.79 -0.38
N LEU A 119 -17.40 -8.92 -0.88
CA LEU A 119 -18.63 -8.42 -0.26
C LEU A 119 -19.27 -9.41 0.74
N GLY A 120 -18.51 -10.41 1.18
CA GLY A 120 -18.95 -11.48 2.09
C GLY A 120 -19.93 -11.00 3.17
N ASP A 121 -21.08 -11.68 3.24
CA ASP A 121 -22.23 -11.51 4.15
C ASP A 121 -22.05 -10.43 5.24
N SER A 122 -22.19 -9.17 4.86
CA SER A 122 -22.34 -8.06 5.81
C SER A 122 -23.77 -8.04 6.35
N ALA A 123 -24.19 -9.12 7.02
CA ALA A 123 -25.43 -9.17 7.75
C ALA A 123 -25.14 -9.21 9.26
N SER A 124 -25.56 -8.14 9.94
CA SER A 124 -25.60 -7.95 11.39
C SER A 124 -24.35 -7.34 12.04
N ALA A 125 -24.06 -6.09 11.71
CA ALA A 125 -23.57 -5.17 12.74
C ALA A 125 -24.80 -4.70 13.55
N VAL A 126 -24.97 -5.24 14.75
CA VAL A 126 -25.84 -4.64 15.77
C VAL A 126 -25.19 -3.30 16.14
N LEU A 127 -25.73 -2.21 15.60
CA LEU A 127 -25.33 -0.85 15.95
C LEU A 127 -25.77 -0.56 17.39
N SER A 128 -24.91 -0.89 18.36
CA SER A 128 -25.05 -0.41 19.73
C SER A 128 -24.27 0.90 19.88
N GLY A 129 -24.90 2.01 19.49
CA GLY A 129 -24.39 3.35 19.69
C GLY A 129 -25.38 4.37 19.13
N GLU A 130 -25.78 5.35 19.94
CA GLU A 130 -26.46 6.55 19.44
C GLU A 130 -25.45 7.38 18.63
N GLU A 131 -25.11 6.92 17.42
CA GLU A 131 -24.44 7.75 16.43
C GLU A 131 -25.52 8.48 15.64
N ASN A 132 -25.48 9.81 15.64
CA ASN A 132 -26.43 10.62 14.88
C ASN A 132 -26.09 10.48 13.39
N PRO A 133 -26.93 9.83 12.56
CA PRO A 133 -26.61 9.55 11.16
C PRO A 133 -26.42 10.83 10.32
N ALA A 134 -26.85 11.99 10.85
CA ALA A 134 -26.61 13.29 10.24
C ALA A 134 -25.12 13.69 10.18
N ASP A 135 -24.27 13.16 11.07
CA ASP A 135 -22.83 13.45 11.11
C ASP A 135 -22.03 12.64 10.07
N PHE A 136 -22.68 11.66 9.40
CA PHE A 136 -22.07 10.80 8.38
C PHE A 136 -22.49 11.16 6.95
N GLU A 137 -23.47 12.06 6.78
CA GLU A 137 -23.97 12.40 5.46
C GLU A 137 -23.04 13.42 4.76
N TYR A 138 -22.01 12.90 4.08
CA TYR A 138 -21.20 13.70 3.17
C TYR A 138 -21.89 13.81 1.80
N ARG A 139 -22.31 15.03 1.43
CA ARG A 139 -22.82 15.34 0.07
C ARG A 139 -21.74 16.03 -0.75
N ALA A 140 -21.11 15.29 -1.65
CA ALA A 140 -20.18 15.86 -2.62
C ALA A 140 -20.93 16.88 -3.52
N PRO A 141 -20.40 18.10 -3.71
CA PRO A 141 -20.98 19.05 -4.66
C PRO A 141 -21.03 18.43 -6.07
N GLY A 142 -22.23 18.33 -6.65
CA GLY A 142 -22.45 17.78 -8.01
C GLY A 142 -23.04 16.37 -8.07
N ALA A 143 -23.19 15.66 -6.95
CA ALA A 143 -23.84 14.34 -6.93
C ALA A 143 -25.36 14.38 -7.19
N PHE A 144 -25.98 15.57 -7.13
CA PHE A 144 -27.43 15.77 -7.23
C PHE A 144 -27.82 16.94 -8.18
N ALA A 145 -26.93 17.31 -9.10
CA ALA A 145 -27.19 18.36 -10.09
C ALA A 145 -27.86 17.80 -11.35
#